data_AF-A0A8K0WBZ7-F1
#
_entry.id   AF-A0A8K0WBZ7-F1
#
_cell.length_a   1.000
_cell.length_b   1.000
_cell.length_c   1.000
_cell.angle_alpha   90.00
_cell.angle_beta   90.00
_cell.angle_gamma   90.00
#
_symmetry.space_group_name_H-M   'P 1'
#
loop_
_entity.id
_entity.type
_entity.pdbx_description
1 polymer ?
#
loop_
_entity_poly.entity_id
_entity_poly.type
_entity_poly.pdbx_seq_one_letter_code
_entity_poly.pdbx_strand_id
1 'polypeptide(L)'
;MLIFRQLARRVEIRPRHSPNFLRLHNEGYVSWAGPIFEKHVNVDITKRPFKGSVMVVNEQSWDGFMGKVQTDMYIKERIWDLEKTRFIPFRTLAPFR
;
A
#
# COMPACT_ATOMS: atom_id res chain seq x y z
N MET A 1 -7.68 1.29 0.91
CA MET A 1 -7.35 0.32 1.98
C MET A 1 -7.15 -1.04 1.35
N LEU A 2 -5.93 -1.57 1.43
CA LEU A 2 -5.52 -2.86 0.86
C LEU A 2 -5.57 -3.92 1.97
N ILE A 3 -6.21 -5.06 1.71
CA ILE A 3 -6.35 -6.16 2.68
C ILE A 3 -5.37 -7.28 2.33
N PHE A 4 -4.76 -7.91 3.33
CA PHE A 4 -3.80 -8.99 3.10
C PHE A 4 -4.48 -10.36 3.03
N ARG A 5 -4.01 -11.23 2.14
CA ARG A 5 -4.31 -12.67 2.17
C ARG A 5 -3.29 -13.48 2.98
N GLN A 6 -2.01 -13.10 2.97
CA GLN A 6 -0.92 -13.89 3.56
C GLN A 6 0.08 -13.04 4.33
N LEU A 7 0.00 -13.06 5.67
CA LEU A 7 0.86 -12.24 6.53
C LEU A 7 2.33 -12.66 6.52
N ALA A 8 2.60 -13.97 6.59
CA ALA A 8 3.97 -14.50 6.58
C ALA A 8 4.70 -14.14 5.29
N ARG A 9 4.05 -14.35 4.14
CA ARG A 9 4.57 -14.02 2.81
C ARG A 9 4.86 -12.53 2.65
N ARG A 10 4.05 -11.66 3.27
CA ARG A 10 4.32 -10.21 3.28
C ARG A 10 5.62 -9.86 4.01
N VAL A 11 5.87 -10.46 5.18
CA VAL A 11 7.11 -10.21 5.93
C VAL A 11 8.33 -10.64 5.11
N GLU A 12 8.22 -11.78 4.42
CA GLU A 12 9.27 -12.33 3.55
C GLU A 12 9.56 -11.45 2.32
N ILE A 13 8.52 -10.95 1.63
CA ILE A 13 8.71 -10.14 0.40
C ILE A 13 9.05 -8.69 0.71
N ARG A 14 8.79 -8.19 1.93
CA ARG A 14 8.99 -6.78 2.28
C ARG A 14 10.35 -6.20 1.86
N PRO A 15 11.50 -6.86 2.04
CA PRO A 15 12.79 -6.34 1.58
C PRO A 15 12.87 -6.09 0.08
N ARG A 16 12.13 -6.85 -0.73
CA ARG A 16 12.04 -6.69 -2.20
C ARG A 16 10.98 -5.67 -2.63
N HIS A 17 9.90 -5.52 -1.86
CA HIS A 17 8.82 -4.58 -2.16
C HIS A 17 9.15 -3.14 -1.71
N SER A 18 9.79 -2.95 -0.56
CA SER A 18 10.08 -1.63 0.02
C SER A 18 10.92 -0.69 -0.88
N PRO A 19 11.93 -1.16 -1.64
CA PRO A 19 12.66 -0.29 -2.56
C PRO A 19 11.80 0.30 -3.67
N ASN A 20 10.83 -0.47 -4.20
CA ASN A 20 9.92 0.02 -5.24
C ASN A 20 9.03 1.16 -4.71
N PHE A 21 8.59 1.05 -3.45
CA PHE A 21 7.86 2.12 -2.79
C PHE A 21 8.70 3.41 -2.66
N LEU A 22 9.96 3.29 -2.21
CA LEU A 22 10.83 4.45 -2.06
C LEU A 22 11.05 5.16 -3.41
N ARG A 23 11.26 4.39 -4.49
CA ARG A 23 11.33 4.92 -5.84
C ARG A 23 10.06 5.68 -6.23
N LEU A 24 8.88 5.08 -6.06
CA LEU A 24 7.60 5.71 -6.40
C LEU A 24 7.30 6.96 -5.56
N HIS A 25 7.77 7.00 -4.31
CA HIS A 25 7.69 8.19 -3.46
C HIS A 25 8.59 9.32 -4.01
N ASN A 26 9.84 9.01 -4.34
CA ASN A 26 10.78 9.98 -4.90
C ASN A 26 10.34 10.50 -6.28
N GLU A 27 9.63 9.68 -7.07
CA GLU A 27 9.00 10.07 -8.34
C GLU A 27 7.74 10.93 -8.15
N GLY A 28 7.28 11.13 -6.91
CA GLY A 28 6.05 11.85 -6.62
C GLY A 28 4.78 11.09 -6.97
N TYR A 29 4.86 9.80 -7.33
CA TYR A 29 3.68 8.98 -7.61
C TYR A 29 2.97 8.57 -6.31
N VAL A 30 3.70 8.39 -5.21
CA VAL A 30 3.13 8.02 -3.91
C VAL A 30 3.48 9.08 -2.87
N SER A 31 2.46 9.78 -2.37
CA SER A 31 2.64 10.79 -1.33
C SER A 31 2.96 10.17 0.03
N TRP A 32 2.27 9.08 0.38
CA TRP A 32 2.44 8.38 1.65
C TRP A 32 1.90 6.95 1.57
N ALA A 33 2.50 6.01 2.32
CA ALA A 33 1.91 4.70 2.57
C ALA A 33 2.39 4.10 3.89
N GLY A 34 1.67 3.09 4.37
CA GLY A 34 2.05 2.35 5.54
C GLY A 34 1.19 1.12 5.81
N PRO A 35 1.63 0.26 6.74
CA PRO A 35 0.78 -0.80 7.29
C PRO A 35 -0.38 -0.23 8.10
N ILE A 36 -1.51 -0.91 8.03
CA ILE A 36 -2.64 -0.80 8.95
C ILE A 36 -2.54 -1.94 9.96
N PHE A 37 -2.84 -1.64 11.21
CA PHE A 37 -2.85 -2.60 12.31
C PHE A 37 -4.26 -2.71 12.91
N GLU A 38 -4.56 -3.84 13.53
CA GLU A 38 -5.83 -4.04 14.24
C GLU A 38 -5.93 -3.21 15.52
N LYS A 39 -4.79 -2.89 16.13
CA LYS A 39 -4.64 -2.11 17.35
C LYS A 39 -3.31 -1.36 17.35
N HIS A 40 -3.16 -0.41 18.27
CA HIS A 40 -1.89 0.30 18.48
C HIS A 40 -0.74 -0.68 18.69
N VAL A 41 0.44 -0.31 18.17
CA VAL A 41 1.59 -1.22 18.07
C VAL A 41 2.72 -0.75 18.96
N ASN A 42 2.99 -1.54 20.00
CA ASN A 42 4.10 -1.31 20.93
C ASN A 42 5.02 -2.56 20.99
N VAL A 43 5.02 -3.38 19.94
CA VAL A 43 5.69 -4.68 19.87
C VAL A 43 6.62 -4.79 18.66
N ASP A 44 7.52 -5.76 18.73
CA ASP A 44 8.43 -6.12 17.65
C ASP A 44 7.69 -6.44 16.35
N ILE A 45 8.37 -6.19 15.24
CA ILE A 45 7.85 -6.34 13.87
C ILE A 45 7.20 -7.71 13.61
N THR A 46 7.75 -8.77 14.19
CA THR A 46 7.29 -10.17 14.02
C THR A 46 5.96 -10.44 14.74
N LYS A 47 5.59 -9.60 15.72
CA LYS A 47 4.38 -9.76 16.54
C LYS A 47 3.31 -8.70 16.23
N ARG A 48 3.53 -7.82 15.25
CA ARG A 48 2.59 -6.73 14.96
C ARG A 48 1.29 -7.28 14.35
N PRO A 49 0.10 -6.84 14.82
CA PRO A 49 -1.19 -7.31 14.33
C PRO A 49 -1.56 -6.60 13.03
N PHE A 50 -0.89 -6.97 11.94
CA PHE A 50 -1.14 -6.36 10.62
C PHE A 50 -2.53 -6.73 10.10
N LYS A 51 -3.27 -5.72 9.62
CA LYS A 51 -4.61 -5.86 9.03
C LYS A 51 -4.64 -5.51 7.54
N GLY A 52 -3.72 -4.66 7.10
CA GLY A 52 -3.71 -4.20 5.72
C GLY A 52 -2.60 -3.19 5.42
N SER A 53 -2.70 -2.54 4.28
CA SER A 53 -1.91 -1.37 3.90
C SER A 53 -2.83 -0.22 3.51
N VAL A 54 -2.32 1.00 3.65
CA VAL A 54 -2.91 2.20 3.08
C VAL A 54 -1.84 2.92 2.27
N MET A 55 -2.27 3.53 1.17
CA MET A 55 -1.41 4.29 0.27
C MET A 55 -2.21 5.44 -0.32
N VAL A 56 -1.56 6.60 -0.48
CA VAL A 56 -2.05 7.77 -1.19
C VAL A 56 -1.23 7.93 -2.46
N VAL A 57 -1.88 7.78 -3.60
CA VAL A 57 -1.25 7.86 -4.93
C VAL A 57 -1.64 9.16 -5.61
N ASN A 58 -0.71 9.73 -6.38
CA ASN A 58 -0.92 10.87 -7.25
C ASN A 58 -1.13 10.35 -8.67
N GLU A 59 -2.38 9.99 -8.96
CA GLU A 59 -2.82 9.50 -10.26
C GLU A 59 -4.14 10.18 -10.62
N GLN A 60 -4.29 10.56 -11.89
CA GLN A 60 -5.42 11.36 -12.36
C GLN A 60 -6.46 10.51 -13.08
N SER A 61 -6.13 9.26 -13.41
CA SER A 61 -7.00 8.36 -14.17
C SER A 61 -7.13 7.00 -13.51
N TRP A 62 -8.33 6.42 -13.55
CA TRP A 62 -8.56 5.06 -13.08
C TRP A 62 -7.73 4.04 -13.88
N ASP A 63 -7.65 4.20 -15.19
CA ASP A 63 -6.92 3.27 -16.06
C ASP A 63 -5.41 3.34 -15.82
N GLY A 64 -4.84 4.54 -15.66
CA GLY A 64 -3.44 4.71 -15.28
C GLY A 64 -3.14 4.11 -13.91
N PHE A 65 -4.05 4.31 -12.95
CA PHE A 65 -3.96 3.70 -11.62
C PHE A 65 -3.94 2.18 -11.69
N MET A 66 -4.92 1.58 -12.38
CA MET A 66 -5.04 0.13 -12.49
C MET A 66 -3.88 -0.47 -13.27
N GLY A 67 -3.44 0.18 -14.34
CA GLY A 67 -2.25 -0.22 -15.10
C GLY A 67 -1.01 -0.27 -14.21
N LYS A 68 -0.81 0.71 -13.32
CA LYS A 68 0.31 0.72 -12.36
C LYS A 68 0.13 -0.36 -11.28
N VAL A 69 -1.04 -0.45 -10.65
CA VAL A 69 -1.32 -1.39 -9.55
C VAL A 69 -1.09 -2.84 -9.98
N GLN A 70 -1.50 -3.22 -11.18
CA GLN A 70 -1.30 -4.58 -11.70
C GLN A 70 0.19 -4.95 -11.85
N THR A 71 1.09 -3.97 -11.94
CA THR A 71 2.53 -4.23 -11.99
C THR A 71 3.15 -4.54 -10.62
N ASP A 72 2.46 -4.21 -9.52
CA ASP A 72 2.98 -4.34 -8.16
C ASP A 72 3.21 -5.81 -7.77
N MET A 73 4.35 -6.08 -7.15
CA MET A 73 4.73 -7.42 -6.74
C MET A 73 3.78 -8.02 -5.69
N TYR A 74 3.18 -7.22 -4.80
CA TYR A 74 2.18 -7.71 -3.86
C TYR A 74 0.86 -8.11 -4.54
N ILE A 75 0.58 -7.58 -5.72
CA ILE A 75 -0.54 -8.02 -6.55
C ILE A 75 -0.19 -9.31 -7.29
N LYS A 76 0.97 -9.32 -7.96
CA LYS A 76 1.47 -10.51 -8.69
C LYS A 76 1.62 -11.73 -7.78
N GLU A 77 2.07 -11.53 -6.56
CA GLU A 77 2.25 -12.57 -5.53
C GLU A 77 0.97 -12.85 -4.73
N ARG A 78 -0.16 -12.24 -5.11
CA ARG A 78 -1.48 -12.42 -4.46
C ARG A 78 -1.46 -12.13 -2.94
N ILE A 79 -0.61 -11.20 -2.51
CA ILE A 79 -0.53 -10.72 -1.13
C ILE A 79 -1.68 -9.75 -0.84
N TRP A 80 -1.91 -8.80 -1.76
CA TRP A 80 -3.05 -7.89 -1.67
C TRP A 80 -4.31 -8.53 -2.27
N ASP A 81 -5.38 -8.44 -1.51
CA ASP A 81 -6.71 -8.85 -1.93
C ASP A 81 -7.42 -7.68 -2.63
N LEU A 82 -7.31 -7.61 -3.96
CA LEU A 82 -7.95 -6.54 -4.72
C LEU A 82 -9.48 -6.54 -4.58
N GLU A 83 -10.09 -7.72 -4.46
CA GLU A 83 -11.55 -7.85 -4.32
C GLU A 83 -12.05 -7.20 -3.03
N LYS A 84 -11.25 -7.28 -1.96
CA LYS A 84 -11.55 -6.66 -0.67
C LYS A 84 -10.91 -5.28 -0.51
N THR A 85 -10.14 -4.82 -1.49
CA THR A 85 -9.48 -3.53 -1.46
C THR A 85 -10.49 -2.43 -1.75
N ARG A 86 -10.44 -1.36 -0.94
CA ARG A 86 -11.21 -0.14 -1.20
C ARG A 86 -10.33 0.90 -1.87
N PHE A 87 -10.77 1.38 -3.02
CA PHE A 87 -10.21 2.53 -3.71
C PHE A 87 -11.11 3.73 -3.50
N ILE A 88 -10.55 4.82 -3.01
CA ILE A 88 -11.31 6.03 -2.68
C ILE A 88 -10.66 7.17 -3.46
N PRO A 89 -11.24 7.62 -4.58
CA PRO A 89 -10.77 8.82 -5.25
C PRO A 89 -11.08 10.02 -4.37
N PHE A 90 -10.10 10.90 -4.19
CA PHE A 90 -10.28 12.14 -3.46
C PHE A 90 -9.43 13.25 -4.08
N ARG A 91 -9.78 14.49 -3.75
CA ARG A 91 -9.03 15.68 -4.16
C ARG A 91 -8.80 16.55 -2.94
N THR A 92 -7.56 16.98 -2.73
CA THR A 92 -7.22 17.99 -1.72
C THR A 92 -7.77 19.34 -2.18
N LEU A 93 -8.65 19.96 -1.39
CA LEU A 93 -9.34 21.20 -1.77
C LEU A 93 -8.64 22.49 -1.31
N ALA A 94 -7.61 22.39 -0.46
CA ALA A 94 -6.75 23.51 -0.09
C ALA A 94 -5.38 22.99 0.38
N PRO A 95 -4.27 23.68 0.07
CA PRO A 95 -3.01 23.43 0.76
C PRO A 95 -3.19 23.87 2.21
N PHE A 96 -3.03 22.95 3.17
CA PHE A 96 -2.75 23.35 4.53
C PHE A 96 -1.40 24.07 4.51
N ARG A 97 -1.44 25.40 4.53
CA ARG A 97 -0.27 26.24 4.84
C ARG A 97 -0.03 26.19 6.34
#